data_AF-A0ABD3LL12-F1
#
_entry.id   AF-A0ABD3LL12-F1
#
_cell.length_a   1.000
_cell.length_b   1.000
_cell.length_c   1.000
_cell.angle_alpha   90.00
_cell.angle_beta   90.00
_cell.angle_gamma   90.00
#
_symmetry.space_group_name_H-M   'P 1'
#
loop_
_entity.id
_entity.type
_entity.pdbx_description
1 polymer ?
#
loop_
_entity_poly.entity_id
_entity_poly.type
_entity_poly.pdbx_seq_one_letter_code
_entity_poly.pdbx_strand_id
1 'polypeptide(L)'
;MHPCNGSLSLRFASYTKLLAVSVLWLSGTSYKQSQIICASADSKAVFLQNLCEELRFDPQKASEIHEEIYRQKLQQCVADGELSEENVKALLRVRVMLCISQQTVEAAHSSICGSLFEKVVKDAIASGVDGYDAEVKKSVRKAAHGLRLTREAAMSIASTAVSKVISLKGTGIEEESYRFWSNTTD
;
A
#
# COMPACT_ATOMS: atom_id res chain seq x y z
N MET A 1 -1.34 -37.63 26.02
CA MET A 1 -0.34 -36.94 25.17
C MET A 1 -0.97 -36.74 23.79
N HIS A 2 -1.51 -35.55 23.54
CA HIS A 2 -1.95 -35.13 22.20
C HIS A 2 -1.11 -33.91 21.80
N PRO A 3 -0.54 -33.85 20.58
CA PRO A 3 0.29 -32.75 20.18
C PRO A 3 -0.61 -31.55 19.82
N CYS A 4 -0.60 -30.51 20.65
CA CYS A 4 -1.15 -29.22 20.28
C CYS A 4 -0.25 -28.61 19.19
N ASN A 5 -0.66 -28.80 17.94
CA ASN A 5 -0.06 -28.17 16.76
C ASN A 5 -0.04 -26.64 16.94
N GLY A 6 1.17 -26.08 17.04
CA GLY A 6 1.45 -24.64 17.21
C GLY A 6 1.04 -23.75 16.02
N SER A 7 0.38 -24.29 15.00
CA SER A 7 -0.09 -23.57 13.82
C SER A 7 -1.47 -22.90 14.01
N LEU A 8 -2.25 -23.31 15.01
CA LEU A 8 -3.57 -22.74 15.31
C LEU A 8 -3.49 -21.42 16.11
N SER A 9 -2.46 -21.25 16.94
CA SER A 9 -2.30 -20.07 17.81
C SER A 9 -2.13 -18.76 17.01
N LEU A 10 -1.38 -18.80 15.91
CA LEU A 10 -1.15 -17.62 15.05
C LEU A 10 -2.38 -17.20 14.24
N ARG A 11 -3.23 -18.16 13.84
CA ARG A 11 -4.48 -17.84 13.15
C ARG A 11 -5.48 -17.19 14.12
N PHE A 12 -5.61 -17.72 15.35
CA PHE A 12 -6.47 -17.12 16.39
C PHE A 12 -6.07 -15.68 16.76
N ALA A 13 -4.77 -15.35 16.74
CA ALA A 13 -4.29 -13.99 17.00
C ALA A 13 -4.68 -12.97 15.91
N SER A 14 -4.77 -13.40 14.65
CA SER A 14 -5.27 -12.57 13.55
C SER A 14 -6.78 -12.39 13.64
N TYR A 15 -7.54 -13.46 13.91
CA TYR A 15 -9.00 -13.40 14.03
C TYR A 15 -9.50 -12.54 15.20
N THR A 16 -8.81 -12.55 16.34
CA THR A 16 -9.18 -11.73 17.51
C THR A 16 -8.98 -10.23 17.28
N LYS A 17 -7.96 -9.82 16.52
CA LYS A 17 -7.78 -8.41 16.11
C LYS A 17 -8.79 -7.98 15.05
N LEU A 18 -9.07 -8.86 14.08
CA LEU A 18 -10.08 -8.65 13.04
C LEU A 18 -11.48 -8.43 13.63
N LEU A 19 -11.88 -9.23 14.62
CA LEU A 19 -13.16 -9.05 15.31
C LEU A 19 -13.21 -7.74 16.11
N ALA A 20 -12.16 -7.39 16.85
CA ALA A 20 -12.15 -6.17 17.64
C ALA A 20 -12.29 -4.91 16.78
N VAL A 21 -11.61 -4.87 15.63
CA VAL A 21 -11.65 -3.74 14.70
C VAL A 21 -12.99 -3.68 13.96
N SER A 22 -13.46 -4.79 13.41
CA SER A 22 -14.73 -4.81 12.67
C SER A 22 -15.93 -4.55 13.59
N VAL A 23 -15.93 -5.06 14.83
CA VAL A 23 -16.96 -4.76 15.83
C VAL A 23 -16.88 -3.31 16.29
N LEU A 24 -15.69 -2.75 16.59
CA LEU A 24 -15.58 -1.32 16.94
C LEU A 24 -16.04 -0.41 15.80
N TRP A 25 -15.71 -0.76 14.56
CA TRP A 25 -16.03 0.06 13.40
C TRP A 25 -17.52 0.02 13.03
N LEU A 26 -18.18 -1.14 13.14
CA LEU A 26 -19.61 -1.28 12.85
C LEU A 26 -20.53 -0.83 13.99
N SER A 27 -20.11 -0.91 15.26
CA SER A 27 -21.00 -0.63 16.39
C SER A 27 -20.86 0.75 17.02
N GLY A 28 -19.86 1.55 16.63
CA GLY A 28 -19.65 2.90 17.20
C GLY A 28 -19.48 2.91 18.73
N THR A 29 -19.18 1.76 19.33
CA THR A 29 -19.24 1.58 20.78
C THR A 29 -17.93 2.00 21.46
N SER A 30 -18.08 2.80 22.51
CA SER A 30 -16.99 3.16 23.43
C SER A 30 -16.39 1.90 24.07
N TYR A 31 -15.06 1.88 24.27
CA TYR A 31 -14.25 0.84 24.95
C TYR A 31 -14.81 0.29 26.28
N LYS A 32 -15.83 0.90 26.88
CA LYS A 32 -16.52 0.44 28.09
C LYS A 32 -17.51 -0.71 27.83
N GLN A 33 -18.09 -0.81 26.64
CA GLN A 33 -19.09 -1.85 26.33
C GLN A 33 -18.44 -3.23 26.12
N SER A 34 -17.16 -3.27 25.74
CA SER A 34 -16.41 -4.52 25.56
C SER A 34 -16.12 -5.26 26.87
N GLN A 35 -16.10 -4.57 28.03
CA GLN A 35 -15.90 -5.20 29.34
C GLN A 35 -17.13 -5.98 29.83
N ILE A 36 -18.34 -5.54 29.47
CA ILE A 36 -19.59 -6.13 29.98
C ILE A 36 -19.92 -7.46 29.27
N ILE A 37 -19.56 -7.58 27.99
CA ILE A 37 -19.84 -8.77 27.17
C ILE A 37 -18.92 -9.95 27.53
N CYS A 38 -17.74 -9.68 28.12
CA CYS A 38 -16.77 -10.71 28.48
C CYS A 38 -17.13 -11.51 29.75
N ALA A 39 -18.13 -11.06 30.53
CA ALA A 39 -18.45 -11.65 31.83
C ALA A 39 -19.42 -12.85 31.75
N SER A 40 -20.07 -13.08 30.60
CA SER A 40 -21.14 -14.08 30.45
C SER A 40 -20.79 -15.28 29.56
N ALA A 41 -19.51 -15.49 29.23
CA ALA A 41 -19.07 -16.59 28.39
C ALA A 41 -17.99 -17.43 29.08
N ASP A 42 -18.06 -18.76 28.96
CA ASP A 42 -17.16 -19.73 29.59
C ASP A 42 -15.67 -19.47 29.31
N SER A 43 -15.35 -18.73 28.25
CA SER A 43 -14.09 -18.00 28.07
C SER A 43 -14.22 -16.96 26.95
N LYS A 44 -13.32 -15.96 26.93
CA LYS A 44 -13.22 -14.96 25.84
C LYS A 44 -13.06 -15.60 24.45
N ALA A 45 -12.41 -16.77 24.37
CA ALA A 45 -12.21 -17.49 23.11
C ALA A 45 -13.51 -18.12 22.61
N VAL A 46 -14.31 -18.72 23.49
CA VAL A 46 -15.62 -19.30 23.16
C VAL A 46 -16.60 -18.22 22.71
N PHE A 47 -16.61 -17.06 23.37
CA PHE A 47 -17.42 -15.92 22.95
C PHE A 47 -17.10 -15.47 21.51
N LEU A 48 -15.82 -15.28 21.21
CA LEU A 48 -15.38 -14.84 19.88
C LEU A 48 -15.61 -15.91 18.80
N GLN A 49 -15.47 -17.18 19.15
CA GLN A 49 -15.77 -18.30 18.26
C GLN A 49 -17.27 -18.33 17.90
N ASN A 50 -18.16 -18.26 18.90
CA ASN A 50 -19.60 -18.24 18.68
C ASN A 50 -20.02 -17.00 17.87
N LEU A 51 -19.43 -15.84 18.16
CA LEU A 51 -19.69 -14.60 17.43
C LEU A 51 -19.23 -14.69 15.97
N CYS A 52 -18.08 -15.33 15.70
CA CYS A 52 -17.62 -15.62 14.34
C CYS A 52 -18.59 -16.53 13.57
N GLU A 53 -19.09 -17.58 14.24
CA GLU A 53 -20.03 -18.54 13.65
C GLU A 53 -21.39 -17.91 13.34
N GLU A 54 -21.84 -16.99 14.19
CA GLU A 54 -23.09 -16.24 14.00
C GLU A 54 -22.96 -15.18 12.88
N LEU A 55 -21.86 -14.42 12.86
CA LEU A 55 -21.66 -13.34 11.88
C LEU A 55 -21.34 -13.85 10.47
N ARG A 56 -20.90 -15.12 10.32
CA ARG A 56 -20.56 -15.77 9.04
C ARG A 56 -19.76 -14.87 8.10
N PHE A 57 -18.66 -14.31 8.61
CA PHE A 57 -17.79 -13.47 7.78
C PHE A 57 -17.19 -14.28 6.64
N ASP A 58 -17.37 -13.78 5.43
CA ASP A 58 -16.66 -14.26 4.25
C ASP A 58 -15.22 -13.69 4.29
N PRO A 59 -14.20 -14.53 4.52
CA PRO A 59 -12.83 -14.07 4.67
C PRO A 59 -12.27 -13.45 3.39
N GLN A 60 -12.76 -13.87 2.22
CA GLN A 60 -12.32 -13.35 0.93
C GLN A 60 -12.86 -11.94 0.74
N LYS A 61 -14.17 -11.73 0.95
CA LYS A 61 -14.78 -10.39 0.89
C LYS A 61 -14.18 -9.43 1.91
N ALA A 62 -13.91 -9.89 3.13
CA ALA A 62 -13.24 -9.07 4.13
C ALA A 62 -11.84 -8.63 3.66
N SER A 63 -11.07 -9.54 3.06
CA SER A 63 -9.74 -9.23 2.53
C SER A 63 -9.77 -8.20 1.39
N GLU A 64 -10.76 -8.30 0.49
CA GLU A 64 -10.96 -7.35 -0.60
C GLU A 64 -11.29 -5.94 -0.07
N ILE A 65 -12.19 -5.87 0.92
CA ILE A 65 -12.55 -4.60 1.57
C ILE A 65 -11.34 -3.99 2.28
N HIS A 66 -10.52 -4.80 2.96
CA HIS A 66 -9.32 -4.30 3.63
C HIS A 66 -8.30 -3.72 2.65
N GLU A 67 -8.08 -4.42 1.54
CA GLU A 67 -7.23 -3.91 0.46
C GLU A 67 -7.78 -2.58 -0.06
N GLU A 68 -9.07 -2.50 -0.37
CA GLU A 68 -9.69 -1.29 -0.92
C GLU A 68 -9.58 -0.10 0.04
N ILE A 69 -9.85 -0.30 1.33
CA ILE A 69 -9.68 0.76 2.35
C ILE A 69 -8.23 1.26 2.37
N TYR A 70 -7.26 0.35 2.28
CA TYR A 70 -5.85 0.74 2.23
C TYR A 70 -5.50 1.50 0.96
N ARG A 71 -5.98 1.06 -0.21
CA ARG A 71 -5.76 1.74 -1.49
C ARG A 71 -6.33 3.15 -1.47
N GLN A 72 -7.56 3.32 -1.00
CA GLN A 72 -8.20 4.63 -0.85
C GLN A 72 -7.41 5.52 0.10
N LYS A 73 -6.95 4.97 1.23
CA LYS A 73 -6.15 5.76 2.18
C LYS A 73 -4.81 6.16 1.57
N LEU A 74 -4.16 5.26 0.82
CA LEU A 74 -2.91 5.55 0.12
C LEU A 74 -3.12 6.68 -0.91
N GLN A 75 -4.17 6.61 -1.72
CA GLN A 75 -4.52 7.67 -2.68
C GLN A 75 -4.70 9.03 -2.01
N GLN A 76 -5.39 9.09 -0.86
CA GLN A 76 -5.54 10.32 -0.08
C GLN A 76 -4.18 10.84 0.42
N CYS A 77 -3.31 9.94 0.88
CA CYS A 77 -2.00 10.29 1.41
C CYS A 77 -1.01 10.78 0.34
N VAL A 78 -1.21 10.42 -0.93
CA VAL A 78 -0.36 10.84 -2.07
C VAL A 78 -1.01 11.90 -2.95
N ALA A 79 -2.14 12.48 -2.54
CA ALA A 79 -2.88 13.46 -3.33
C ALA A 79 -2.01 14.68 -3.71
N ASP A 80 -1.11 15.08 -2.81
CA ASP A 80 -0.17 16.19 -3.01
C ASP A 80 1.13 15.77 -3.73
N GLY A 81 1.22 14.51 -4.17
CA GLY A 81 2.39 13.96 -4.89
C GLY A 81 3.52 13.46 -3.99
N GLU A 82 3.38 13.50 -2.66
CA GLU A 82 4.39 13.03 -1.71
C GLU A 82 3.78 12.33 -0.49
N LEU A 83 4.56 11.42 0.11
CA LEU A 83 4.24 10.72 1.35
C LEU A 83 5.01 11.32 2.52
N SER A 84 4.34 12.18 3.29
CA SER A 84 4.85 12.68 4.58
C SER A 84 5.06 11.55 5.60
N GLU A 85 5.89 11.80 6.62
CA GLU A 85 6.09 10.85 7.72
C GLU A 85 4.80 10.53 8.47
N GLU A 86 3.92 11.52 8.62
CA GLU A 86 2.60 11.38 9.23
C GLU A 86 1.72 10.44 8.42
N ASN A 87 1.73 10.60 7.09
CA ASN A 87 0.99 9.75 6.17
C ASN A 87 1.50 8.30 6.20
N VAL A 88 2.82 8.10 6.28
CA VAL A 88 3.41 6.76 6.41
C VAL A 88 3.01 6.10 7.73
N LYS A 89 3.03 6.84 8.84
CA LYS A 89 2.55 6.33 10.14
C LYS A 89 1.07 5.98 10.09
N ALA A 90 0.25 6.79 9.43
CA ALA A 90 -1.17 6.52 9.25
C ALA A 90 -1.42 5.25 8.41
N LEU A 91 -0.70 5.08 7.29
CA LEU A 91 -0.77 3.89 6.45
C LEU A 91 -0.31 2.63 7.19
N LEU A 92 0.76 2.72 8.00
CA LEU A 92 1.21 1.62 8.84
C LEU A 92 0.13 1.21 9.86
N ARG A 93 -0.53 2.20 10.49
CA ARG A 93 -1.63 1.94 11.43
C ARG A 93 -2.78 1.21 10.75
N VAL A 94 -3.19 1.65 9.56
CA VAL A 94 -4.25 0.99 8.78
C VAL A 94 -3.86 -0.44 8.41
N ARG A 95 -2.64 -0.65 7.91
CA ARG A 95 -2.13 -1.99 7.58
C ARG A 95 -2.20 -2.94 8.77
N VAL A 96 -1.69 -2.51 9.93
CA VAL A 96 -1.68 -3.35 11.16
C VAL A 96 -3.10 -3.64 11.63
N MET A 97 -3.97 -2.62 11.59
CA MET A 97 -5.36 -2.70 12.03
C MET A 97 -6.19 -3.66 11.17
N LEU A 98 -6.00 -3.62 9.84
CA LEU A 98 -6.73 -4.45 8.88
C LEU A 98 -6.01 -5.76 8.53
N CYS A 99 -4.88 -6.05 9.18
CA CYS A 99 -4.05 -7.23 8.96
C CYS A 99 -3.64 -7.43 7.48
N ILE A 100 -3.29 -6.34 6.80
CA ILE A 100 -2.94 -6.37 5.38
C ILE A 100 -1.52 -6.90 5.19
N SER A 101 -1.38 -7.84 4.27
CA SER A 101 -0.09 -8.46 3.94
C SER A 101 0.89 -7.43 3.38
N GLN A 102 2.19 -7.68 3.58
CA GLN A 102 3.24 -6.83 2.99
C GLN A 102 3.15 -6.81 1.46
N GLN A 103 2.86 -7.97 0.85
CA GLN A 103 2.71 -8.11 -0.61
C GLN A 103 1.59 -7.24 -1.17
N THR A 104 0.43 -7.20 -0.51
CA THR A 104 -0.70 -6.35 -0.90
C THR A 104 -0.34 -4.87 -0.82
N VAL A 105 0.38 -4.47 0.24
CA VAL A 105 0.87 -3.10 0.41
C VAL A 105 1.82 -2.72 -0.73
N GLU A 106 2.79 -3.57 -1.04
CA GLU A 106 3.77 -3.33 -2.12
C GLU A 106 3.10 -3.24 -3.48
N ALA A 107 2.12 -4.12 -3.76
CA ALA A 107 1.35 -4.09 -5.00
C ALA A 107 0.53 -2.79 -5.14
N ALA A 108 -0.16 -2.37 -4.07
CA ALA A 108 -0.91 -1.11 -4.04
C ALA A 108 0.02 0.10 -4.20
N HIS A 109 1.16 0.09 -3.53
CA HIS A 109 2.16 1.17 -3.59
C HIS A 109 2.80 1.28 -4.98
N SER A 110 3.21 0.15 -5.56
CA SER A 110 3.74 0.10 -6.93
C SER A 110 2.70 0.57 -7.95
N SER A 111 1.45 0.14 -7.81
CA SER A 111 0.36 0.57 -8.69
C SER A 111 0.06 2.07 -8.59
N ILE A 112 -0.18 2.59 -7.39
CA ILE A 112 -0.65 3.96 -7.18
C ILE A 112 0.51 4.95 -7.33
N CYS A 113 1.56 4.80 -6.51
CA CYS A 113 2.72 5.69 -6.55
C CYS A 113 3.46 5.58 -7.88
N GLY A 114 3.54 4.38 -8.46
CA GLY A 114 4.13 4.19 -9.78
C GLY A 114 3.38 4.92 -10.89
N SER A 115 2.05 4.89 -10.88
CA SER A 115 1.25 5.64 -11.87
C SER A 115 1.42 7.16 -11.76
N LEU A 116 1.60 7.68 -10.55
CA LEU A 116 1.88 9.11 -10.32
C LEU A 116 3.28 9.47 -10.82
N PHE A 117 4.26 8.63 -10.50
CA PHE A 117 5.63 8.82 -10.98
C PHE A 117 5.74 8.72 -12.50
N GLU A 118 5.04 7.77 -13.14
CA GLU A 118 5.00 7.63 -14.60
C GLU A 118 4.49 8.91 -15.28
N LYS A 119 3.53 9.62 -14.68
CA LYS A 119 3.05 10.93 -15.20
C LYS A 119 4.17 11.97 -15.15
N VAL A 120 4.86 12.10 -14.02
CA VAL A 120 6.00 13.04 -13.88
C VAL A 120 7.09 12.73 -14.91
N VAL A 121 7.38 11.44 -15.15
CA VAL A 121 8.35 11.03 -16.17
C VAL A 121 7.87 11.39 -17.58
N LYS A 122 6.60 11.15 -17.90
CA LYS A 122 6.05 11.52 -19.22
C LYS A 122 6.07 13.02 -19.45
N ASP A 123 5.74 13.82 -18.44
CA ASP A 123 5.78 15.28 -18.51
C ASP A 123 7.22 15.78 -18.73
N ALA A 124 8.19 15.16 -18.05
CA ALA A 124 9.61 15.43 -18.26
C ALA A 124 10.13 15.02 -19.64
N ILE A 125 9.57 13.98 -20.26
CA ILE A 125 9.88 13.60 -21.65
C ILE A 125 9.22 14.57 -22.64
N ALA A 126 8.02 15.06 -22.31
CA ALA A 126 7.26 15.97 -23.16
C ALA A 126 7.89 17.37 -23.25
N SER A 127 8.67 17.79 -22.24
CA SER A 127 9.42 19.05 -22.29
C SER A 127 10.57 19.05 -23.31
N GLY A 128 10.92 17.89 -23.88
CA GLY A 128 11.92 17.76 -24.94
C GLY A 128 13.37 17.86 -24.42
N VAL A 129 14.34 17.71 -25.35
CA VAL A 129 15.77 17.69 -25.01
C VAL A 129 16.25 19.03 -24.45
N ASP A 130 15.72 20.15 -24.97
CA ASP A 130 16.03 21.50 -24.47
C ASP A 130 15.32 21.85 -23.15
N GLY A 131 14.26 21.10 -22.80
CA GLY A 131 13.49 21.28 -21.57
C GLY A 131 13.85 20.30 -20.46
N TYR A 132 14.79 19.37 -20.68
CA TYR A 132 15.27 18.46 -19.63
C TYR A 132 16.50 19.04 -18.92
N ASP A 133 16.25 20.14 -18.22
CA ASP A 133 17.27 20.89 -17.48
C ASP A 133 17.48 20.33 -16.05
N ALA A 134 18.32 21.02 -15.28
CA ALA A 134 18.61 20.65 -13.89
C ALA A 134 17.36 20.65 -13.00
N GLU A 135 16.37 21.51 -13.28
CA GLU A 135 15.14 21.62 -12.50
C GLU A 135 14.20 20.45 -12.80
N VAL A 136 14.09 20.01 -14.06
CA VAL A 136 13.31 18.82 -14.40
C VAL A 136 13.91 17.55 -13.78
N LYS A 137 15.24 17.39 -13.84
CA LYS A 137 15.95 16.28 -13.14
C LYS A 137 15.66 16.27 -11.65
N LYS A 138 15.73 17.45 -11.02
CA LYS A 138 15.44 17.64 -9.59
C LYS A 138 13.98 17.31 -9.27
N SER A 139 13.05 17.70 -10.13
CA SER A 139 11.62 17.40 -9.98
C SER A 139 11.34 15.89 -10.04
N VAL A 140 11.92 15.18 -11.02
CA VAL A 140 11.78 13.72 -11.14
C VAL A 140 12.38 13.01 -9.92
N ARG A 141 13.57 13.42 -9.46
CA ARG A 141 14.20 12.88 -8.24
C ARG A 141 13.35 13.15 -7.00
N LYS A 142 12.82 14.37 -6.86
CA LYS A 142 11.92 14.74 -5.76
C LYS A 142 10.66 13.88 -5.77
N ALA A 143 10.06 13.63 -6.93
CA ALA A 143 8.88 12.78 -7.06
C ALA A 143 9.19 11.32 -6.66
N ALA A 144 10.29 10.75 -7.14
CA ALA A 144 10.70 9.39 -6.77
C ALA A 144 10.88 9.23 -5.25
N HIS A 145 11.59 10.17 -4.63
CA HIS A 145 11.83 10.17 -3.19
C HIS A 145 10.56 10.47 -2.39
N GLY A 146 9.78 11.48 -2.80
CA GLY A 146 8.54 11.88 -2.13
C GLY A 146 7.51 10.76 -2.15
N LEU A 147 7.41 10.02 -3.25
CA LEU A 147 6.56 8.85 -3.38
C LEU A 147 7.16 7.58 -2.76
N ARG A 148 8.35 7.65 -2.15
CA ARG A 148 9.07 6.54 -1.51
C ARG A 148 9.23 5.30 -2.40
N LEU A 149 9.49 5.53 -3.69
CA LEU A 149 9.80 4.45 -4.61
C LEU A 149 11.24 3.98 -4.38
N THR A 150 11.48 2.67 -4.45
CA THR A 150 12.85 2.16 -4.49
C THR A 150 13.52 2.60 -5.79
N ARG A 151 14.86 2.71 -5.79
CA ARG A 151 15.64 3.05 -7.00
C ARG A 151 15.28 2.12 -8.15
N GLU A 152 15.19 0.82 -7.88
CA GLU A 152 14.84 -0.21 -8.85
C GLU A 152 13.44 -0.01 -9.43
N ALA A 153 12.43 0.26 -8.59
CA ALA A 153 11.06 0.51 -9.04
C ALA A 153 10.97 1.80 -9.87
N ALA A 154 11.59 2.88 -9.41
CA ALA A 154 11.62 4.14 -10.14
C ALA A 154 12.30 3.99 -11.52
N MET A 155 13.44 3.30 -11.59
CA MET A 155 14.12 3.02 -12.86
C MET A 155 13.27 2.16 -13.78
N SER A 156 12.68 1.07 -13.27
CA SER A 156 11.83 0.19 -14.08
C SER A 156 10.65 0.95 -14.71
N ILE A 157 10.00 1.82 -13.93
CA ILE A 157 8.87 2.65 -14.39
C ILE A 157 9.35 3.68 -15.41
N ALA A 158 10.46 4.37 -15.13
CA ALA A 158 11.02 5.37 -16.02
C ALA A 158 11.44 4.75 -17.37
N SER A 159 12.21 3.66 -17.35
CA SER A 159 12.62 2.94 -18.56
C SER A 159 11.41 2.47 -19.38
N THR A 160 10.41 1.89 -18.72
CA THR A 160 9.17 1.45 -19.38
C THR A 160 8.44 2.62 -20.05
N ALA A 161 8.33 3.76 -19.35
CA ALA A 161 7.68 4.95 -19.88
C ALA A 161 8.41 5.51 -21.10
N VAL A 162 9.74 5.56 -21.04
CA VAL A 162 10.59 6.05 -22.12
C VAL A 162 10.52 5.14 -23.33
N SER A 163 10.65 3.81 -23.15
CA SER A 163 10.51 2.84 -24.24
C SER A 163 9.16 2.99 -24.95
N LYS A 164 8.06 3.14 -24.20
CA LYS A 164 6.73 3.39 -24.79
C LYS A 164 6.70 4.67 -25.64
N VAL A 165 7.29 5.76 -25.15
CA VAL A 165 7.32 7.03 -25.91
C VAL A 165 8.19 6.90 -27.16
N ILE A 166 9.34 6.22 -27.07
CA ILE A 166 10.25 5.98 -28.21
C ILE A 166 9.56 5.13 -29.28
N SER A 167 8.92 4.02 -28.89
CA SER A 167 8.17 3.17 -29.82
C SER A 167 7.03 3.90 -30.53
N LEU A 168 6.44 4.91 -29.89
CA LEU A 168 5.41 5.75 -30.49
C LEU A 168 5.97 6.86 -31.40
N LYS A 169 7.21 7.32 -31.17
CA LYS A 169 7.82 8.45 -31.89
C LYS A 169 8.79 8.05 -33.00
N GLY A 170 9.23 6.80 -33.10
CA GLY A 170 10.03 6.31 -34.22
C GLY A 170 11.39 7.00 -34.40
N THR A 171 12.01 7.48 -33.33
CA THR A 171 13.30 8.19 -33.37
C THR A 171 14.38 7.45 -32.58
N GLY A 172 15.55 7.21 -33.20
CA GLY A 172 16.68 6.49 -32.63
C GLY A 172 17.36 7.23 -31.47
N ILE A 173 16.93 6.92 -30.25
CA ILE A 173 17.51 7.43 -28.98
C ILE A 173 17.59 6.26 -27.97
N GLU A 174 18.16 5.13 -28.38
CA GLU A 174 18.21 3.94 -27.51
C GLU A 174 19.43 3.95 -26.57
N GLU A 175 20.61 4.42 -27.01
CA GLU A 175 21.83 4.41 -26.19
C GLU A 175 21.95 5.60 -25.22
N GLU A 176 21.53 6.79 -25.62
CA GLU A 176 21.61 7.98 -24.76
C GLU A 176 20.62 7.87 -23.60
N SER A 177 19.41 7.35 -23.83
CA SER A 177 18.38 7.19 -22.80
C SER A 177 18.81 6.29 -21.63
N TYR A 178 19.53 5.19 -21.90
CA TYR A 178 20.03 4.30 -20.83
C TYR A 178 21.13 4.94 -19.98
N ARG A 179 22.10 5.64 -20.62
CA ARG A 179 23.14 6.42 -19.92
C ARG A 179 22.55 7.61 -19.14
N PHE A 180 21.48 8.18 -19.68
CA PHE A 180 20.77 9.36 -19.19
C PHE A 180 19.95 9.07 -17.92
N TRP A 181 19.33 7.89 -17.81
CA TRP A 181 18.67 7.45 -16.57
C TRP A 181 19.63 6.84 -15.54
N SER A 182 20.73 6.19 -15.95
CA SER A 182 21.72 5.70 -14.98
C SER A 182 22.35 6.84 -14.18
N ASN A 183 22.71 7.95 -14.82
CA ASN A 183 23.29 9.13 -14.16
C ASN A 183 22.30 9.94 -13.30
N THR A 184 20.99 9.75 -13.51
CA THR A 184 19.96 10.46 -12.75
C THR A 184 19.68 9.78 -11.39
N THR A 185 20.17 8.55 -11.19
CA THR A 185 19.93 7.77 -9.96
C THR A 185 21.12 7.67 -9.01
N ASP A 186 22.24 8.35 -9.32
CA ASP A 186 23.33 8.64 -8.39
C ASP A 186 23.15 9.99 -7.69
#